data_AF-A0A1V5VST6-F1
#
_entry.id   AF-A0A1V5VST6-F1
#
_cell.length_a   1.000
_cell.length_b   1.000
_cell.length_c   1.000
_cell.angle_alpha   90.00
_cell.angle_beta   90.00
_cell.angle_gamma   90.00
#
_symmetry.space_group_name_H-M   'P 1'
#
loop_
_entity.id
_entity.type
_entity.pdbx_description
1 polymer ?
#
loop_
_entity_poly.entity_id
_entity_poly.type
_entity_poly.pdbx_seq_one_letter_code
_entity_poly.pdbx_strand_id
1 'polypeptide(L)'
;MNVANDTTREALKGDELMQNTIKGMNSIEENSLKIAEMVSLISDISDQVNLLALNAAIEAARAGDHGRGFAVVADEIGKLAEQTAESAKSITALVSNGVNSAKQGMIDVNETSKALKNIVSYINKTKELVQQIAQSTQTQAKAGEEVTKATKQVMDMADLISNSTNEQTLTHTEMSKTMDQINEQTQAQASGAEEIASSAEEISAQAENLKSLLEFFKT
;
A
#
# COMPACT_ATOMS: atom_id res chain seq x y z
N MET A 1 7.87 0.75 13.11
CA MET A 1 6.92 1.80 13.57
C MET A 1 7.58 3.14 13.88
N ASN A 2 8.84 3.19 14.36
CA ASN A 2 9.52 4.46 14.64
C ASN A 2 9.61 5.40 13.43
N VAL A 3 10.04 4.90 12.27
CA VAL A 3 10.19 5.74 11.07
C VAL A 3 8.89 6.43 10.67
N ALA A 4 7.73 5.75 10.73
CA ALA A 4 6.45 6.37 10.39
C ALA A 4 6.09 7.51 11.36
N ASN A 5 6.28 7.29 12.66
CA ASN A 5 6.03 8.32 13.67
C ASN A 5 7.01 9.50 13.54
N ASP A 6 8.28 9.22 13.26
CA ASP A 6 9.30 10.24 13.03
C ASP A 6 8.98 11.07 11.77
N THR A 7 8.60 10.42 10.66
CA THR A 7 8.19 11.13 9.44
C THR A 7 6.95 11.97 9.66
N THR A 8 5.94 11.47 10.40
CA THR A 8 4.77 12.27 10.78
C THR A 8 5.18 13.48 11.61
N ARG A 9 6.08 13.31 12.59
CA ARG A 9 6.57 14.42 13.41
C ARG A 9 7.29 15.48 12.58
N GLU A 10 8.19 15.07 11.68
CA GLU A 10 8.90 16.01 10.80
C GLU A 10 7.96 16.71 9.83
N ALA A 11 6.94 16.02 9.30
CA ALA A 11 5.93 16.65 8.44
C ALA A 11 5.08 17.69 9.20
N LEU A 12 4.69 17.39 10.44
CA LEU A 12 3.96 18.33 11.30
C LEU A 12 4.82 19.55 11.68
N LYS A 13 6.10 19.33 12.00
CA LYS A 13 7.06 20.41 12.23
C LYS A 13 7.25 21.26 10.96
N GLY A 14 7.29 20.62 9.79
CA GLY A 14 7.30 21.32 8.51
C GLY A 14 6.07 22.20 8.32
N ASP A 15 4.88 21.71 8.67
CA ASP A 15 3.63 22.48 8.60
C ASP A 15 3.67 23.69 9.54
N GLU A 16 4.17 23.52 10.77
CA GLU A 16 4.37 24.62 11.72
C GLU A 16 5.34 25.69 11.18
N LEU A 17 6.46 25.26 10.59
CA LEU A 17 7.40 26.17 9.96
C LEU A 17 6.76 26.94 8.79
N MET A 18 5.92 26.28 7.99
CA MET A 18 5.17 26.96 6.93
C MET A 18 4.20 28.00 7.49
N GLN A 19 3.52 27.71 8.60
CA GLN A 19 2.66 28.70 9.27
C GLN A 19 3.45 29.92 9.76
N ASN A 20 4.67 29.72 10.26
CA ASN A 20 5.55 30.82 10.64
C ASN A 20 6.03 31.64 9.42
N THR A 21 6.32 30.97 8.30
CA THR A 21 6.64 31.66 7.03
C THR A 21 5.47 32.52 6.55
N ILE A 22 4.22 32.04 6.65
CA ILE A 22 3.02 32.84 6.32
C ILE A 22 2.96 34.11 7.17
N LYS A 23 3.19 34.01 8.48
CA LYS A 23 3.25 35.19 9.37
C LYS A 23 4.34 36.19 8.95
N GLY A 24 5.50 35.67 8.55
CA GLY A 24 6.60 36.48 8.01
C GLY A 24 6.20 37.22 6.73
N MET A 25 5.56 36.52 5.79
CA MET A 25 5.08 37.12 4.54
C MET A 25 3.99 38.18 4.77
N ASN A 26 3.06 37.95 5.68
CA ASN A 26 2.08 38.96 6.09
C ASN A 26 2.75 40.21 6.68
N SER A 27 3.80 40.02 7.48
CA SER A 27 4.57 41.14 8.04
C SER A 27 5.32 41.93 6.95
N ILE A 28 5.82 41.24 5.92
CA ILE A 28 6.44 41.88 4.74
C ILE A 28 5.39 42.68 3.97
N GLU A 29 4.19 42.13 3.74
CA GLU A 29 3.09 42.84 3.08
C GLU A 29 2.71 44.11 3.85
N GLU A 30 2.49 44.02 5.16
CA GLU A 30 2.12 45.16 6.00
C GLU A 30 3.21 46.25 6.00
N ASN A 31 4.47 45.87 6.17
CA ASN A 31 5.58 46.82 6.16
C ASN A 31 5.76 47.48 4.77
N SER A 32 5.54 46.72 3.70
CA SER A 32 5.61 47.25 2.34
C SER A 32 4.51 48.28 2.08
N LEU A 33 3.30 48.06 2.60
CA LEU A 33 2.22 49.04 2.52
C LEU A 33 2.56 50.34 3.27
N LYS A 34 3.15 50.24 4.47
CA LYS A 34 3.63 51.42 5.22
C LYS A 34 4.72 52.19 4.47
N ILE A 35 5.64 51.48 3.80
CA ILE A 35 6.65 52.12 2.95
C ILE A 35 5.98 52.83 1.77
N ALA A 36 4.98 52.20 1.13
CA ALA A 36 4.25 52.83 0.04
C ALA A 36 3.57 54.15 0.47
N GLU A 37 2.97 54.19 1.66
CA GLU A 37 2.39 55.42 2.23
C GLU A 37 3.45 56.51 2.46
N MET A 38 4.61 56.16 3.03
CA MET A 38 5.70 57.11 3.23
C MET A 38 6.25 57.66 1.91
N VAL A 39 6.38 56.80 0.90
CA VAL A 39 6.87 57.19 -0.43
C VAL A 39 5.84 58.08 -1.15
N SER A 40 4.55 57.82 -0.96
CA SER A 40 3.48 58.71 -1.45
C SER A 40 3.60 60.10 -0.82
N LEU A 41 3.80 60.18 0.51
CA LEU A 41 4.01 61.46 1.19
C LEU A 41 5.26 62.19 0.69
N ILE A 42 6.37 61.46 0.43
CA ILE A 42 7.58 62.06 -0.16
C ILE A 42 7.28 62.63 -1.55
N SER A 43 6.51 61.93 -2.37
CA SER A 43 6.06 62.43 -3.68
C SER A 43 5.26 63.73 -3.54
N ASP A 44 4.31 63.77 -2.60
CA ASP A 44 3.48 64.96 -2.34
C ASP A 44 4.32 66.16 -1.86
N ILE A 45 5.30 65.91 -0.99
CA ILE A 45 6.27 66.93 -0.53
C ILE A 45 7.10 67.43 -1.71
N SER A 46 7.55 66.51 -2.58
CA SER A 46 8.32 66.84 -3.78
C SER A 46 7.55 67.79 -4.70
N ASP A 47 6.27 67.51 -4.93
CA ASP A 47 5.39 68.36 -5.73
C ASP A 47 5.19 69.74 -5.09
N GLN A 48 5.03 69.81 -3.75
CA GLN A 48 4.96 71.08 -3.03
C GLN A 48 6.26 71.90 -3.13
N VAL A 49 7.42 71.25 -2.99
CA VAL A 49 8.73 71.91 -3.12
C VAL A 49 8.92 72.41 -4.56
N ASN A 50 8.50 71.64 -5.55
CA ASN A 50 8.55 72.06 -6.95
C ASN A 50 7.67 73.30 -7.20
N LEU A 51 6.45 73.34 -6.65
CA LEU A 51 5.58 74.53 -6.72
C LEU A 51 6.18 75.75 -6.00
N LEU A 52 6.81 75.56 -4.83
CA LEU A 52 7.50 76.61 -4.11
C LEU A 52 8.71 77.15 -4.89
N ALA A 53 9.48 76.26 -5.51
CA ALA A 53 10.61 76.60 -6.37
C ALA A 53 10.16 77.41 -7.59
N LEU A 54 9.07 77.00 -8.23
CA LEU A 54 8.47 77.74 -9.35
C LEU A 54 8.03 79.15 -8.92
N ASN A 55 7.36 79.28 -7.78
CA ASN A 55 6.95 80.59 -7.25
C ASN A 55 8.16 81.48 -6.93
N ALA A 56 9.23 80.91 -6.36
CA ALA A 56 10.47 81.62 -6.08
C ALA A 56 11.18 82.07 -7.38
N ALA A 57 11.17 81.24 -8.43
CA ALA A 57 11.72 81.59 -9.74
C ALA A 57 10.95 82.77 -10.38
N ILE A 58 9.61 82.78 -10.26
CA ILE A 58 8.76 83.88 -10.73
C ILE A 58 9.08 85.19 -9.99
N GLU A 59 9.16 85.14 -8.66
CA GLU A 59 9.43 86.35 -7.87
C GLU A 59 10.87 86.85 -8.06
N ALA A 60 11.83 85.95 -8.26
CA ALA A 60 13.21 86.29 -8.64
C ALA A 60 13.28 86.97 -10.02
N ALA A 61 12.50 86.51 -11.00
CA ALA A 61 12.38 87.18 -12.30
C ALA A 61 11.76 88.58 -12.16
N ARG A 62 10.80 88.74 -11.24
CA ARG A 62 10.13 90.01 -10.95
C ARG A 62 11.05 91.05 -10.29
N ALA A 63 12.02 90.61 -9.49
CA ALA A 63 13.04 91.46 -8.87
C ALA A 63 14.15 91.94 -9.83
N GLY A 64 14.13 91.51 -11.10
CA GLY A 64 15.07 91.95 -12.14
C GLY A 64 16.52 91.59 -11.81
N ASP A 65 17.44 92.55 -11.95
CA ASP A 65 18.88 92.33 -11.76
C ASP A 65 19.25 91.90 -10.32
N HIS A 66 18.46 92.30 -9.31
CA HIS A 66 18.67 91.92 -7.92
C HIS A 66 18.24 90.46 -7.61
N GLY A 67 17.42 89.85 -8.47
CA GLY A 67 16.90 88.50 -8.29
C GLY A 67 17.68 87.39 -9.00
N ARG A 68 18.68 87.72 -9.84
CA ARG A 68 19.41 86.74 -10.66
C ARG A 68 20.01 85.56 -9.87
N GLY A 69 20.60 85.83 -8.71
CA GLY A 69 21.15 84.77 -7.85
C GLY A 69 20.07 83.86 -7.26
N PHE A 70 18.92 84.42 -6.88
CA PHE A 70 17.78 83.67 -6.36
C PHE A 70 17.09 82.82 -7.44
N ALA A 71 17.05 83.31 -8.68
CA ALA A 71 16.48 82.56 -9.81
C ALA A 71 17.24 81.26 -10.09
N VAL A 72 18.58 81.28 -10.01
CA VAL A 72 19.41 80.08 -10.19
C VAL A 72 19.18 79.06 -9.07
N VAL A 73 19.09 79.53 -7.83
CA VAL A 73 18.80 78.65 -6.68
C VAL A 73 17.41 78.03 -6.80
N ALA A 74 16.41 78.80 -7.23
CA ALA A 74 15.05 78.30 -7.43
C ALA A 74 14.97 77.23 -8.54
N ASP A 75 15.67 77.42 -9.66
CA ASP A 75 15.72 76.43 -10.75
C ASP A 75 16.40 75.12 -10.30
N GLU A 76 17.46 75.21 -9.50
CA GLU A 76 18.14 74.03 -8.95
C GLU A 76 17.25 73.27 -7.95
N ILE A 77 16.54 73.98 -7.06
CA ILE A 77 15.57 73.37 -6.14
C ILE A 77 14.44 72.66 -6.92
N GLY A 78 13.95 73.26 -8.00
CA GLY A 78 12.95 72.65 -8.87
C GLY A 78 13.42 71.34 -9.50
N LYS A 79 14.65 71.31 -10.02
CA LYS A 79 15.26 70.07 -10.57
C LYS A 79 15.42 68.99 -9.52
N LEU A 80 15.87 69.33 -8.30
CA LEU A 80 15.95 68.36 -7.20
C LEU A 80 14.57 67.80 -6.83
N ALA A 81 13.53 68.64 -6.85
CA ALA A 81 12.16 68.21 -6.58
C ALA A 81 11.62 67.28 -7.68
N GLU A 82 11.91 67.54 -8.96
CA GLU A 82 11.54 66.64 -10.05
C GLU A 82 12.25 65.27 -9.93
N GLN A 83 13.56 65.28 -9.67
CA GLN A 83 14.34 64.06 -9.46
C GLN A 83 13.87 63.24 -8.24
N THR A 84 13.45 63.92 -7.17
CA THR A 84 12.91 63.27 -5.97
C THR A 84 11.57 62.61 -6.26
N ALA A 85 10.69 63.25 -7.04
CA ALA A 85 9.40 62.69 -7.45
C ALA A 85 9.59 61.45 -8.35
N GLU A 86 10.53 61.50 -9.31
CA GLU A 86 10.87 60.36 -10.15
C GLU A 86 11.39 59.18 -9.32
N SER A 87 12.30 59.45 -8.36
CA SER A 87 12.82 58.44 -7.44
C SER A 87 11.73 57.82 -6.58
N ALA A 88 10.81 58.63 -6.04
CA ALA A 88 9.67 58.15 -5.28
C ALA A 88 8.79 57.20 -6.12
N LYS A 89 8.52 57.55 -7.39
CA LYS A 89 7.78 56.68 -8.32
C LYS A 89 8.48 55.34 -8.56
N SER A 90 9.80 55.34 -8.74
CA SER A 90 10.59 54.11 -8.88
C SER A 90 10.53 53.24 -7.61
N ILE A 91 10.61 53.84 -6.43
CA ILE A 91 10.47 53.12 -5.15
C ILE A 91 9.07 52.52 -5.03
N THR A 92 8.01 53.26 -5.35
CA THR A 92 6.63 52.76 -5.35
C THR A 92 6.47 51.53 -6.23
N ALA A 93 7.08 51.52 -7.42
CA ALA A 93 7.06 50.35 -8.31
C ALA A 93 7.78 49.15 -7.69
N LEU A 94 8.94 49.34 -7.06
CA LEU A 94 9.67 48.28 -6.37
C LEU A 94 8.88 47.72 -5.18
N VAL A 95 8.26 48.57 -4.38
CA VAL A 95 7.42 48.19 -3.24
C VAL A 95 6.20 47.40 -3.70
N SER A 96 5.52 47.86 -4.77
CA SER A 96 4.39 47.15 -5.36
C SER A 96 4.80 45.75 -5.85
N ASN A 97 5.97 45.62 -6.47
CA ASN A 97 6.49 44.32 -6.88
C ASN A 97 6.79 43.43 -5.65
N GLY A 98 7.37 44.00 -4.59
CA GLY A 98 7.63 43.28 -3.34
C GLY A 98 6.35 42.73 -2.69
N VAL A 99 5.27 43.52 -2.64
CA VAL A 99 3.95 43.07 -2.16
C VAL A 99 3.43 41.90 -3.00
N ASN A 100 3.52 41.99 -4.32
CA ASN A 100 3.06 40.92 -5.21
C ASN A 100 3.89 39.64 -5.02
N SER A 101 5.20 39.75 -4.87
CA SER A 101 6.07 38.60 -4.57
C SER A 101 5.76 37.96 -3.22
N ALA A 102 5.50 38.76 -2.18
CA ALA A 102 5.08 38.24 -0.87
C ALA A 102 3.74 37.48 -0.96
N LYS A 103 2.77 38.03 -1.69
CA LYS A 103 1.48 37.36 -1.95
C LYS A 103 1.65 36.03 -2.68
N GLN A 104 2.48 35.99 -3.72
CA GLN A 104 2.77 34.73 -4.41
C GLN A 104 3.45 33.72 -3.46
N GLY A 105 4.41 34.17 -2.66
CA GLY A 105 5.06 33.33 -1.64
C GLY A 105 4.07 32.75 -0.62
N MET A 106 3.03 33.50 -0.22
CA MET A 106 1.96 32.97 0.63
C MET A 106 1.17 31.84 -0.03
N ILE A 107 0.88 31.95 -1.32
CA ILE A 107 0.17 30.90 -2.08
C ILE A 107 1.02 29.63 -2.10
N ASP A 108 2.30 29.74 -2.48
CA ASP A 108 3.21 28.60 -2.59
C ASP A 108 3.43 27.89 -1.24
N VAL A 109 3.58 28.66 -0.15
CA VAL A 109 3.71 28.12 1.20
C VAL A 109 2.43 27.41 1.65
N ASN A 110 1.25 27.95 1.32
CA ASN A 110 -0.02 27.33 1.65
C ASN A 110 -0.24 26.01 0.88
N GLU A 111 0.14 25.95 -0.41
CA GLU A 111 0.14 24.71 -1.17
C GLU A 111 1.11 23.68 -0.59
N THR A 112 2.29 24.12 -0.15
CA THR A 112 3.28 23.27 0.52
C THR A 112 2.73 22.71 1.84
N SER A 113 2.08 23.55 2.67
CA SER A 113 1.39 23.12 3.90
C SER A 113 0.32 22.05 3.61
N LYS A 114 -0.47 22.23 2.54
CA LYS A 114 -1.45 21.23 2.12
C LYS A 114 -0.80 19.91 1.69
N ALA A 115 0.31 19.96 0.96
CA ALA A 115 1.06 18.77 0.57
C ALA A 115 1.60 18.00 1.79
N LEU A 116 2.13 18.70 2.80
CA LEU A 116 2.59 18.10 4.05
C LEU A 116 1.45 17.39 4.82
N LYS A 117 0.26 18.01 4.87
CA LYS A 117 -0.94 17.36 5.47
C LYS A 117 -1.34 16.09 4.73
N ASN A 118 -1.27 16.09 3.40
CA ASN A 118 -1.52 14.89 2.60
C ASN A 118 -0.49 13.79 2.88
N ILE A 119 0.79 14.14 3.03
CA ILE A 119 1.85 13.19 3.40
C ILE A 119 1.53 12.51 4.74
N VAL A 120 1.11 13.29 5.76
CA VAL A 120 0.70 12.73 7.06
C VAL A 120 -0.47 11.75 6.90
N SER A 121 -1.47 12.09 6.09
CA SER A 121 -2.60 11.21 5.78
C SER A 121 -2.15 9.89 5.14
N TYR A 122 -1.27 9.95 4.14
CA TYR A 122 -0.74 8.76 3.48
C TYR A 122 0.09 7.88 4.41
N ILE A 123 0.90 8.45 5.30
CA ILE A 123 1.65 7.70 6.31
C ILE A 123 0.70 6.91 7.23
N ASN A 124 -0.40 7.53 7.66
CA ASN A 124 -1.40 6.85 8.49
C ASN A 124 -2.07 5.70 7.74
N LYS A 125 -2.40 5.89 6.46
CA LYS A 125 -2.97 4.82 5.62
C LYS A 125 -1.98 3.67 5.42
N THR A 126 -0.70 3.97 5.20
CA THR A 126 0.35 2.94 5.14
C THR A 126 0.47 2.18 6.45
N LYS A 127 0.38 2.85 7.60
CA LYS A 127 0.40 2.19 8.92
C LYS A 127 -0.74 1.19 9.06
N GLU A 128 -1.95 1.56 8.63
CA GLU A 128 -3.12 0.67 8.64
C GLU A 128 -2.90 -0.55 7.75
N LEU A 129 -2.41 -0.35 6.51
CA LEU A 129 -2.10 -1.46 5.60
C LEU A 129 -1.06 -2.42 6.17
N VAL A 130 -0.01 -1.90 6.81
CA VAL A 130 1.00 -2.74 7.47
C VAL A 130 0.41 -3.54 8.62
N GLN A 131 -0.54 -2.98 9.38
CA GLN A 131 -1.25 -3.73 10.43
C GLN A 131 -2.12 -4.84 9.84
N GLN A 132 -2.83 -4.56 8.73
CA GLN A 132 -3.63 -5.58 8.03
C GLN A 132 -2.74 -6.70 7.46
N ILE A 133 -1.55 -6.37 6.92
CA ILE A 133 -0.56 -7.35 6.48
C ILE A 133 -0.12 -8.23 7.65
N ALA A 134 0.26 -7.63 8.79
CA ALA A 134 0.70 -8.39 9.96
C ALA A 134 -0.38 -9.37 10.45
N GLN A 135 -1.64 -8.94 10.48
CA GLN A 135 -2.77 -9.80 10.84
C GLN A 135 -2.99 -10.93 9.81
N SER A 136 -2.86 -10.62 8.52
CA SER A 136 -3.01 -11.60 7.44
C SER A 136 -1.89 -12.64 7.48
N THR A 137 -0.65 -12.22 7.73
CA THR A 137 0.51 -13.10 7.93
C THR A 137 0.31 -14.02 9.13
N GLN A 138 -0.25 -13.52 10.24
CA GLN A 138 -0.56 -14.36 11.40
C GLN A 138 -1.62 -15.43 11.07
N THR A 139 -2.66 -15.07 10.32
CA THR A 139 -3.68 -16.03 9.86
C THR A 139 -3.06 -17.06 8.92
N GLN A 140 -2.21 -16.63 8.00
CA GLN A 140 -1.52 -17.52 7.06
C GLN A 140 -0.57 -18.49 7.77
N ALA A 141 0.13 -18.06 8.82
CA ALA A 141 0.97 -18.93 9.63
C ALA A 141 0.15 -20.06 10.27
N LYS A 142 -1.02 -19.74 10.86
CA LYS A 142 -1.94 -20.75 11.43
C LYS A 142 -2.46 -21.72 10.37
N ALA A 143 -2.86 -21.21 9.20
CA ALA A 143 -3.27 -22.08 8.10
C ALA A 143 -2.14 -23.02 7.65
N GLY A 144 -0.88 -22.54 7.66
CA GLY A 144 0.29 -23.37 7.39
C GLY A 144 0.50 -24.50 8.41
N GLU A 145 0.25 -24.24 9.70
CA GLU A 145 0.26 -25.27 10.74
C GLU A 145 -0.82 -26.34 10.51
N GLU A 146 -2.03 -25.93 10.12
CA GLU A 146 -3.12 -26.86 9.80
C GLU A 146 -2.80 -27.74 8.59
N VAL A 147 -2.24 -27.15 7.52
CA VAL A 147 -1.79 -27.89 6.33
C VAL A 147 -0.73 -28.91 6.72
N THR A 148 0.26 -28.51 7.54
CA THR A 148 1.34 -29.41 8.00
C THR A 148 0.76 -30.60 8.78
N LYS A 149 -0.23 -30.34 9.64
CA LYS A 149 -0.94 -31.40 10.39
C LYS A 149 -1.70 -32.34 9.46
N ALA A 150 -2.44 -31.80 8.49
CA ALA A 150 -3.18 -32.59 7.52
C ALA A 150 -2.25 -33.45 6.67
N THR A 151 -1.11 -32.91 6.22
CA THR A 151 -0.10 -33.67 5.47
C THR A 151 0.46 -34.83 6.30
N LYS A 152 0.72 -34.62 7.60
CA LYS A 152 1.16 -35.69 8.48
C LYS A 152 0.11 -36.80 8.59
N GLN A 153 -1.16 -36.46 8.75
CA GLN A 153 -2.25 -37.46 8.81
C GLN A 153 -2.37 -38.26 7.51
N VAL A 154 -2.15 -37.64 6.36
CA VAL A 154 -2.14 -38.33 5.07
C VAL A 154 -0.96 -39.30 4.97
N MET A 155 0.23 -38.92 5.47
CA MET A 155 1.39 -39.81 5.53
C MET A 155 1.12 -41.02 6.43
N ASP A 156 0.60 -40.80 7.65
CA ASP A 156 0.27 -41.87 8.58
C ASP A 156 -0.76 -42.85 7.97
N MET A 157 -1.74 -42.32 7.23
CA MET A 157 -2.73 -43.14 6.52
C MET A 157 -2.12 -43.95 5.37
N ALA A 158 -1.20 -43.35 4.61
CA ALA A 158 -0.50 -44.04 3.52
C ALA A 158 0.33 -45.22 4.04
N ASP A 159 1.00 -45.05 5.19
CA ASP A 159 1.74 -46.12 5.86
C ASP A 159 0.81 -47.25 6.33
N LEU A 160 -0.34 -46.91 6.92
CA LEU A 160 -1.36 -47.91 7.29
C LEU A 160 -1.86 -48.69 6.08
N ILE A 161 -2.20 -48.01 4.99
CA ILE A 161 -2.66 -48.65 3.75
C ILE A 161 -1.58 -49.59 3.20
N SER A 162 -0.31 -49.17 3.21
CA SER A 162 0.80 -50.01 2.74
C SER A 162 0.92 -51.30 3.55
N ASN A 163 0.88 -51.19 4.89
CA ASN A 163 0.94 -52.35 5.78
C ASN A 163 -0.25 -53.31 5.58
N SER A 164 -1.47 -52.78 5.52
CA SER A 164 -2.67 -53.59 5.27
C SER A 164 -2.65 -54.27 3.89
N THR A 165 -2.11 -53.61 2.86
CA THR A 165 -1.95 -54.21 1.52
C THR A 165 -0.96 -55.38 1.55
N ASN A 166 0.10 -55.27 2.38
CA ASN A 166 1.06 -56.36 2.55
C ASN A 166 0.42 -57.56 3.28
N GLU A 167 -0.37 -57.33 4.34
CA GLU A 167 -1.13 -58.40 5.02
C GLU A 167 -2.18 -59.06 4.13
N GLN A 168 -2.88 -58.28 3.31
CA GLN A 168 -3.82 -58.80 2.32
C GLN A 168 -3.13 -59.70 1.30
N THR A 169 -1.91 -59.34 0.86
CA THR A 169 -1.12 -60.16 -0.06
C THR A 169 -0.83 -61.53 0.55
N LEU A 170 -0.38 -61.58 1.82
CA LEU A 170 -0.14 -62.82 2.55
C LEU A 170 -1.41 -63.68 2.68
N THR A 171 -2.52 -63.03 3.04
CA THR A 171 -3.83 -63.68 3.17
C THR A 171 -4.28 -64.27 1.82
N HIS A 172 -4.05 -63.55 0.72
CA HIS A 172 -4.34 -64.03 -0.62
C HIS A 172 -3.52 -65.26 -1.00
N THR A 173 -2.23 -65.30 -0.63
CA THR A 173 -1.38 -66.48 -0.87
C THR A 173 -1.88 -67.71 -0.12
N GLU A 174 -2.24 -67.58 1.16
CA GLU A 174 -2.80 -68.71 1.93
C GLU A 174 -4.17 -69.16 1.39
N MET A 175 -5.02 -68.22 0.95
CA MET A 175 -6.28 -68.55 0.31
C MET A 175 -6.07 -69.33 -0.99
N SER A 176 -5.07 -68.95 -1.80
CA SER A 176 -4.72 -69.69 -3.02
C SER A 176 -4.32 -71.13 -2.70
N LYS A 177 -3.46 -71.33 -1.69
CA LYS A 177 -3.05 -72.66 -1.23
C LYS A 177 -4.21 -73.49 -0.72
N THR A 178 -5.14 -72.88 0.01
CA THR A 178 -6.36 -73.55 0.47
C THR A 178 -7.24 -73.97 -0.70
N MET A 179 -7.33 -73.14 -1.76
CA MET A 179 -8.06 -73.50 -2.99
C MET A 179 -7.42 -74.69 -3.72
N ASP A 180 -6.09 -74.76 -3.76
CA ASP A 180 -5.39 -75.93 -4.34
C ASP A 180 -5.74 -77.22 -3.57
N GLN A 181 -5.76 -77.14 -2.23
CA GLN A 181 -6.16 -78.27 -1.37
C GLN A 181 -7.62 -78.68 -1.59
N ILE A 182 -8.54 -77.71 -1.69
CA ILE A 182 -9.96 -77.98 -2.00
C ILE A 182 -10.10 -78.67 -3.35
N ASN A 183 -9.31 -78.25 -4.35
CA ASN A 183 -9.33 -78.86 -5.67
C ASN A 183 -8.85 -80.32 -5.64
N GLU A 184 -7.74 -80.62 -4.93
CA GLU A 184 -7.27 -81.99 -4.72
C GLU A 184 -8.30 -82.86 -3.99
N GLN A 185 -8.90 -82.34 -2.91
CA GLN A 185 -9.94 -83.05 -2.16
C GLN A 185 -11.18 -83.33 -3.02
N THR A 186 -11.60 -82.36 -3.83
CA THR A 186 -12.73 -82.52 -4.76
C THR A 186 -12.45 -83.64 -5.77
N GLN A 187 -11.23 -83.73 -6.30
CA GLN A 187 -10.84 -84.82 -7.21
C GLN A 187 -10.84 -86.18 -6.51
N ALA A 188 -10.24 -86.28 -5.32
CA ALA A 188 -10.24 -87.52 -4.55
C ALA A 188 -11.68 -87.97 -4.20
N GLN A 189 -12.56 -87.03 -3.85
CA GLN A 189 -13.97 -87.29 -3.59
C GLN A 189 -14.69 -87.83 -4.83
N ALA A 190 -14.39 -87.30 -6.02
CA ALA A 190 -14.96 -87.79 -7.29
C ALA A 190 -14.50 -89.22 -7.59
N SER A 191 -13.21 -89.52 -7.47
CA SER A 191 -12.69 -90.90 -7.65
C SER A 191 -13.26 -91.87 -6.62
N GLY A 192 -13.37 -91.47 -5.36
CA GLY A 192 -14.02 -92.30 -4.33
C GLY A 192 -15.50 -92.55 -4.64
N ALA A 193 -16.21 -91.58 -5.22
CA ALA A 193 -17.58 -91.78 -5.67
C ALA A 193 -17.69 -92.79 -6.82
N GLU A 194 -16.73 -92.80 -7.76
CA GLU A 194 -16.64 -93.81 -8.83
C GLU A 194 -16.39 -95.22 -8.26
N GLU A 195 -15.47 -95.35 -7.29
CA GLU A 195 -15.18 -96.63 -6.63
C GLU A 195 -16.38 -97.15 -5.83
N ILE A 196 -17.08 -96.27 -5.12
CA ILE A 196 -18.33 -96.61 -4.42
C ILE A 196 -19.40 -97.08 -5.42
N ALA A 197 -19.55 -96.40 -6.55
CA ALA A 197 -20.51 -96.78 -7.58
C ALA A 197 -20.18 -98.18 -8.14
N SER A 198 -18.92 -98.45 -8.46
CA SER A 198 -18.47 -99.76 -8.94
C SER A 198 -18.67 -100.86 -7.89
N SER A 199 -18.34 -100.59 -6.63
CA SER A 199 -18.57 -101.53 -5.53
C SER A 199 -20.06 -101.81 -5.34
N ALA A 200 -20.92 -100.80 -5.49
CA ALA A 200 -22.37 -100.96 -5.42
C ALA A 200 -22.92 -101.81 -6.58
N GLU A 201 -22.38 -101.65 -7.79
CA GLU A 201 -22.70 -102.53 -8.94
C GLU A 201 -22.28 -103.97 -8.68
N GLU A 202 -21.07 -104.20 -8.14
CA GLU A 202 -20.58 -105.53 -7.82
C GLU A 202 -21.42 -106.20 -6.71
N ILE A 203 -21.73 -105.47 -5.63
CA ILE A 203 -22.62 -105.94 -4.57
C ILE A 203 -23.99 -106.30 -5.14
N SER A 204 -24.53 -105.48 -6.04
CA SER A 204 -25.81 -105.76 -6.71
C SER A 204 -25.74 -107.06 -7.52
N ALA A 205 -24.67 -107.26 -8.30
CA ALA A 205 -24.47 -108.47 -9.09
C ALA A 205 -24.30 -109.72 -8.20
N GLN A 206 -23.57 -109.62 -7.09
CA GLN A 206 -23.43 -110.70 -6.11
C GLN A 206 -24.76 -111.05 -5.45
N ALA A 207 -25.56 -110.04 -5.09
CA ALA A 207 -26.91 -110.23 -4.54
C ALA A 207 -27.84 -110.94 -5.54
N GLU A 208 -27.75 -110.61 -6.83
CA GLU A 208 -28.50 -111.28 -7.90
C GLU A 208 -28.06 -112.73 -8.12
N ASN A 209 -26.75 -112.99 -8.05
CA ASN A 209 -26.20 -114.35 -8.11
C ASN A 209 -26.68 -115.21 -6.92
N LEU A 210 -26.59 -114.68 -5.69
CA LEU A 210 -27.13 -115.33 -4.48
C LEU A 210 -28.62 -115.64 -4.62
N LYS A 211 -29.41 -114.70 -5.18
CA LYS A 211 -30.82 -114.92 -5.45
C LYS A 211 -31.03 -116.07 -6.47
N SER A 212 -30.28 -116.08 -7.56
CA SER A 212 -30.32 -117.16 -8.57
C SER A 212 -29.93 -118.53 -7.97
N LEU A 213 -28.90 -118.57 -7.13
CA LEU A 213 -28.47 -119.77 -6.42
C LEU A 213 -29.58 -120.29 -5.49
N LEU A 214 -30.23 -119.39 -4.73
CA LEU A 214 -31.38 -119.73 -3.90
C LEU A 214 -32.59 -120.22 -4.72
N GLU A 215 -32.79 -119.70 -5.93
CA GLU A 215 -33.83 -120.19 -6.87
C GLU A 215 -33.50 -121.58 -7.41
N PHE A 216 -32.24 -121.88 -7.73
CA PHE A 216 -31.80 -123.23 -8.11
C PHE A 216 -32.06 -124.25 -6.98
N PHE A 217 -31.83 -123.86 -5.72
CA PHE A 217 -32.13 -124.69 -4.56
C PHE A 217 -33.62 -124.70 -4.16
N LYS A 218 -34.50 -123.95 -4.84
CA LYS A 218 -35.97 -123.99 -4.66
C LYS A 218 -36.69 -124.96 -5.60
N THR A 219 -35.98 -125.59 -6.53
CA THR A 219 -36.46 -126.80 -7.23
C THR A 219 -36.62 -127.96 -6.24
#